data_AF-C1E7S0-F1
#
_entry.id   AF-C1E7S0-F1
#
_cell.length_a   1.000
_cell.length_b   1.000
_cell.length_c   1.000
_cell.angle_alpha   90.00
_cell.angle_beta   90.00
_cell.angle_gamma   90.00
#
_symmetry.space_group_name_H-M   'P 1'
#
loop_
_entity.id
_entity.type
_entity.pdbx_description
1 polymer ?
#
loop_
_entity_poly.entity_id
_entity_poly.type
_entity_poly.pdbx_seq_one_letter_code
_entity_poly.pdbx_strand_id
1 'polypeptide(L)'
;MQLRSGKRKIDAYQPTFDPNLDIATVVFSHVQCVGTRLRLAQVSKLWRDASKLAAGYPRRFDFSDAEAKHLKMEDLRKYSFLIDNDVALSLPREQVFELLESFREKLGVPLWSPQEYLLHFAAFIGSVRMLKWARENDMLWPPTSIDYAWPAAYRGHLPALQWLHENGCPMDERACLYAAENKQWHCLRYLVDNKCPGWERFSVPKTYAHRLR
;
A
#
# COMPACT_ATOMS: atom_id res chain seq x y z
N MET A 1 35.37 -3.39 -9.82
CA MET A 1 35.97 -2.66 -10.96
C MET A 1 37.09 -1.77 -10.42
N GLN A 2 38.33 -1.98 -10.88
CA GLN A 2 39.50 -1.19 -10.45
C GLN A 2 39.42 0.24 -10.99
N LEU A 3 39.80 1.25 -10.18
CA LEU A 3 40.13 2.60 -10.65
C LEU A 3 41.40 3.09 -9.94
N ARG A 4 42.57 2.72 -10.48
CA ARG A 4 43.57 3.58 -11.14
C ARG A 4 43.51 5.07 -10.77
N SER A 5 44.58 5.49 -10.09
CA SER A 5 45.23 6.80 -10.06
C SER A 5 44.51 7.97 -10.76
N GLY A 6 44.00 8.89 -9.95
CA GLY A 6 43.64 10.25 -10.37
C GLY A 6 43.23 11.05 -9.15
N LYS A 7 44.08 11.99 -8.71
CA LYS A 7 43.79 12.92 -7.61
C LYS A 7 42.54 13.75 -7.98
N ARG A 8 41.34 13.31 -7.60
CA ARG A 8 40.17 14.19 -7.55
C ARG A 8 40.36 15.09 -6.33
N LYS A 9 40.54 16.39 -6.57
CA LYS A 9 40.37 17.41 -5.53
C LYS A 9 38.93 17.29 -5.04
N ILE A 10 38.76 16.96 -3.76
CA ILE A 10 37.45 16.98 -3.10
C ILE A 10 37.06 18.46 -3.08
N ASP A 11 35.99 18.82 -3.80
CA ASP A 11 35.44 20.16 -3.74
C ASP A 11 34.75 20.32 -2.39
N ALA A 12 35.34 21.13 -1.50
CA ALA A 12 34.82 21.36 -0.16
C ALA A 12 33.46 22.08 -0.14
N TYR A 13 33.02 22.63 -1.28
CA TYR A 13 31.78 23.38 -1.41
C TYR A 13 30.69 22.66 -2.23
N GLN A 14 30.99 21.47 -2.75
CA GLN A 14 30.00 20.60 -3.42
C GLN A 14 30.16 19.16 -2.91
N PRO A 15 29.55 18.81 -1.77
CA PRO A 15 29.58 17.43 -1.27
C PRO A 15 28.86 16.52 -2.26
N THR A 16 29.49 15.39 -2.62
CA THR A 16 28.92 14.38 -3.52
C THR A 16 27.86 13.48 -2.85
N PHE A 17 27.40 13.86 -1.65
CA PHE A 17 26.42 13.14 -0.85
C PHE A 17 25.43 14.15 -0.26
N ASP A 18 24.19 13.72 -0.04
CA ASP A 18 23.15 14.56 0.57
C ASP A 18 23.31 14.56 2.11
N PRO A 19 23.70 15.69 2.73
CA PRO A 19 23.90 15.77 4.18
C PRO A 19 22.62 15.60 4.99
N ASN A 20 21.43 15.73 4.39
CA ASN A 20 20.15 15.54 5.08
C ASN A 20 19.70 14.08 5.14
N LEU A 21 20.24 13.20 4.29
CA LEU A 21 19.97 11.76 4.35
C LEU A 21 21.07 10.96 5.05
N ASP A 22 22.32 11.47 5.09
CA ASP A 22 23.49 10.63 5.37
C ASP A 22 24.51 11.24 6.36
N ILE A 23 24.08 12.17 7.23
CA ILE A 23 24.98 12.87 8.18
C ILE A 23 25.83 11.91 9.04
N ALA A 24 25.28 10.74 9.39
CA ALA A 24 26.01 9.70 10.12
C ALA A 24 27.21 9.19 9.30
N THR A 25 27.01 8.88 8.02
CA THR A 25 28.04 8.39 7.10
C THR A 25 29.19 9.39 6.96
N VAL A 26 28.86 10.69 6.89
CA VAL A 26 29.84 11.79 6.83
C VAL A 26 30.68 11.86 8.09
N VAL A 27 30.04 11.85 9.26
CA VAL A 27 30.72 11.88 10.56
C VAL A 27 31.62 10.65 10.71
N PHE A 28 31.12 9.44 10.37
CA PHE A 28 31.92 8.21 10.44
C PHE A 28 33.13 8.22 9.50
N SER A 29 33.06 8.90 8.35
CA SER A 29 34.19 8.97 7.41
C SER A 29 35.37 9.82 7.93
N HIS A 30 35.13 10.77 8.83
CA HIS A 30 36.16 11.68 9.37
C HIS A 30 36.67 11.28 10.76
N VAL A 31 36.00 10.36 11.46
CA VAL A 31 36.40 9.88 12.79
C VAL A 31 37.37 8.71 12.65
N GLN A 32 38.67 8.95 12.85
CA GLN A 32 39.70 7.91 12.76
C GLN A 32 39.83 7.06 14.05
N CYS A 33 39.50 7.63 15.21
CA CYS A 33 39.61 6.92 16.49
C CYS A 33 38.54 5.82 16.63
N VAL A 34 38.97 4.57 16.79
CA VAL A 34 38.09 3.39 16.87
C VAL A 34 37.12 3.47 18.05
N GLY A 35 37.58 3.88 19.23
CA GLY A 35 36.72 4.02 20.42
C GLY A 35 35.62 5.07 20.23
N THR A 36 35.91 6.16 19.54
CA THR A 36 34.92 7.19 19.20
C THR A 36 33.92 6.67 18.16
N ARG A 37 34.37 5.90 17.15
CA ARG A 37 33.45 5.25 16.19
C ARG A 37 32.50 4.28 16.87
N LEU A 38 32.98 3.48 17.82
CA LEU A 38 32.14 2.51 18.55
C LEU A 38 31.03 3.22 19.34
N ARG A 39 31.37 4.28 20.08
CA ARG A 39 30.39 5.06 20.87
C ARG A 39 29.38 5.77 19.96
N LEU A 40 29.84 6.36 18.85
CA LEU A 40 28.95 6.99 17.86
C LEU A 40 27.99 5.98 17.22
N ALA A 41 28.45 4.75 16.95
CA ALA A 41 27.59 3.68 16.43
C ALA A 41 26.52 3.25 17.45
N GLN A 42 26.87 3.17 18.73
CA GLN A 42 25.92 2.88 19.80
C GLN A 42 24.87 3.99 19.95
N VAL A 43 25.28 5.26 19.95
CA VAL A 43 24.37 6.42 20.00
C VAL A 43 23.49 6.47 18.76
N SER A 44 24.02 6.24 17.56
CA SER A 44 23.25 6.20 16.31
C SER A 44 22.22 5.06 16.29
N LYS A 45 22.55 3.91 16.88
CA LYS A 45 21.60 2.81 17.07
C LYS A 45 20.49 3.23 18.04
N LEU A 46 20.85 3.72 19.23
CA LEU A 46 19.89 4.22 20.23
C LEU A 46 19.00 5.33 19.69
N TRP A 47 19.56 6.28 18.93
CA TRP A 47 18.80 7.35 18.28
C TRP A 47 17.84 6.76 17.26
N ARG A 48 18.27 5.87 16.35
CA ARG A 48 17.35 5.24 15.39
C ARG A 48 16.24 4.45 16.09
N ASP A 49 16.55 3.75 17.17
CA ASP A 49 15.58 2.99 17.95
C ASP A 49 14.60 3.93 18.67
N ALA A 50 15.08 5.03 19.24
CA ALA A 50 14.25 6.07 19.87
C ALA A 50 13.44 6.90 18.86
N SER A 51 13.99 7.20 17.69
CA SER A 51 13.29 7.89 16.60
C SER A 51 12.23 7.00 15.96
N LYS A 52 12.42 5.68 15.89
CA LYS A 52 11.32 4.77 15.53
C LYS A 52 10.20 4.78 16.56
N LEU A 53 10.54 4.90 17.84
CA LEU A 53 9.59 5.04 18.94
C LEU A 53 8.91 6.43 18.98
N ALA A 54 9.59 7.49 18.50
CA ALA A 54 9.13 8.89 18.59
C ALA A 54 8.57 9.48 17.28
N ALA A 55 8.94 8.96 16.10
CA ALA A 55 8.41 9.39 14.79
C ALA A 55 7.04 8.76 14.50
N GLY A 56 6.26 8.61 15.56
CA GLY A 56 5.17 7.66 15.69
C GLY A 56 3.99 8.02 14.81
N TYR A 57 3.67 7.11 13.89
CA TYR A 57 2.27 6.90 13.58
C TYR A 57 1.51 6.81 14.90
N PRO A 58 0.41 7.57 15.07
CA PRO A 58 -0.40 7.43 16.26
C PRO A 58 -0.92 5.99 16.32
N ARG A 59 -1.37 5.56 17.50
CA ARG A 59 -1.98 4.23 17.60
C ARG A 59 -3.25 4.13 16.72
N ARG A 60 -3.98 5.24 16.57
CA ARG A 60 -5.19 5.39 15.76
C ARG A 60 -5.23 6.79 15.16
N PHE A 61 -5.89 6.97 14.02
CA PHE A 61 -6.19 8.31 13.50
C PHE A 61 -7.36 8.93 14.26
N ASP A 62 -7.27 10.25 14.48
CA ASP A 62 -8.39 11.05 14.94
C ASP A 62 -9.11 11.65 13.73
N PHE A 63 -10.42 11.43 13.63
CA PHE A 63 -11.29 11.93 12.57
C PHE A 63 -12.34 12.92 13.11
N SER A 64 -12.01 13.61 14.22
CA SER A 64 -12.88 14.56 14.91
C SER A 64 -12.93 15.94 14.23
N ASP A 65 -11.97 16.27 13.37
CA ASP A 65 -11.92 17.55 12.66
C ASP A 65 -13.06 17.70 11.64
N ALA A 66 -13.34 18.95 11.24
CA ALA A 66 -14.49 19.27 10.40
C ALA A 66 -14.42 18.66 8.99
N GLU A 67 -13.22 18.44 8.45
CA GLU A 67 -13.00 17.87 7.12
C GLU A 67 -13.22 16.35 7.15
N ALA A 68 -12.64 15.69 8.15
CA ALA A 68 -12.83 14.26 8.40
C ALA A 68 -14.23 13.92 8.93
N LYS A 69 -14.96 14.88 9.52
CA LYS A 69 -16.27 14.64 10.15
C LYS A 69 -17.26 13.98 9.20
N HIS A 70 -17.24 14.35 7.92
CA HIS A 70 -18.16 13.87 6.90
C HIS A 70 -17.54 12.84 5.93
N LEU A 71 -16.41 12.24 6.31
CA LEU A 71 -15.72 11.24 5.50
C LEU A 71 -16.65 10.09 5.11
N LYS A 72 -16.74 9.80 3.80
CA LYS A 72 -17.46 8.66 3.26
C LYS A 72 -16.51 7.66 2.61
N MET A 73 -17.01 6.46 2.33
CA MET A 73 -16.26 5.42 1.63
C MET A 73 -15.70 5.94 0.29
N GLU A 74 -16.39 6.84 -0.39
CA GLU A 74 -15.93 7.45 -1.64
C GLU A 74 -14.75 8.42 -1.53
N ASP A 75 -14.55 8.99 -0.35
CA ASP A 75 -13.46 9.89 -0.06
C ASP A 75 -12.19 9.16 0.37
N LEU A 76 -12.25 7.85 0.60
CA LEU A 76 -11.13 7.07 1.15
C LEU A 76 -9.83 7.23 0.38
N ARG A 77 -9.90 7.38 -0.95
CA ARG A 77 -8.68 7.61 -1.75
C ARG A 77 -7.93 8.85 -1.27
N LYS A 78 -8.63 9.90 -0.83
CA LYS A 78 -8.03 11.14 -0.32
C LYS A 78 -7.17 10.91 0.91
N TYR A 79 -7.56 9.97 1.77
CA TYR A 79 -6.88 9.71 3.06
C TYR A 79 -6.05 8.42 3.04
N SER A 80 -6.20 7.59 2.01
CA SER A 80 -5.51 6.29 1.91
C SER A 80 -3.99 6.40 1.95
N PHE A 81 -3.41 7.51 1.49
CA PHE A 81 -1.96 7.75 1.56
C PHE A 81 -1.42 7.74 3.00
N LEU A 82 -2.27 8.00 4.00
CA LEU A 82 -1.90 7.92 5.41
C LEU A 82 -1.55 6.49 5.84
N ILE A 83 -2.03 5.47 5.14
CA ILE A 83 -1.71 4.08 5.48
C ILE A 83 -1.03 3.31 4.33
N ASP A 84 -1.31 3.68 3.09
CA ASP A 84 -0.70 3.10 1.89
C ASP A 84 0.67 3.73 1.59
N ASN A 85 1.61 3.57 2.53
CA ASN A 85 2.99 4.05 2.38
C ASN A 85 3.98 3.15 3.12
N ASP A 86 5.26 3.23 2.75
CA ASP A 86 6.31 2.36 3.29
C ASP A 86 6.51 2.52 4.79
N VAL A 87 6.31 3.73 5.32
CA VAL A 87 6.47 3.99 6.76
C VAL A 87 5.37 3.27 7.54
N ALA A 88 4.11 3.47 7.17
CA ALA A 88 2.96 2.83 7.81
C ALA A 88 3.02 1.30 7.70
N LEU A 89 3.35 0.76 6.52
CA LEU A 89 3.41 -0.70 6.32
C LEU A 89 4.68 -1.35 6.89
N SER A 90 5.68 -0.57 7.33
CA SER A 90 6.82 -1.08 8.09
C SER A 90 6.54 -1.23 9.60
N LEU A 91 5.39 -0.76 10.08
CA LEU A 91 4.97 -0.89 11.48
C LEU A 91 4.64 -2.35 11.81
N PRO A 92 4.65 -2.74 13.10
CA PRO A 92 4.12 -4.03 13.53
C PRO A 92 2.69 -4.23 12.98
N ARG A 93 2.38 -5.45 12.56
CA ARG A 93 1.09 -5.81 11.94
C ARG A 93 -0.11 -5.33 12.77
N GLU A 94 -0.03 -5.49 14.08
CA GLU A 94 -1.07 -5.09 15.03
C GLU A 94 -1.31 -3.57 14.99
N GLN A 95 -0.26 -2.76 14.81
CA GLN A 95 -0.38 -1.31 14.70
C GLN A 95 -0.97 -0.89 13.35
N VAL A 96 -0.62 -1.56 12.25
CA VAL A 96 -1.27 -1.33 10.95
C VAL A 96 -2.77 -1.62 11.04
N PHE A 97 -3.17 -2.68 11.75
CA PHE A 97 -4.58 -2.95 11.99
C PHE A 97 -5.26 -1.90 12.85
N GLU A 98 -4.64 -1.40 13.93
CA GLU A 98 -5.22 -0.32 14.73
C GLU A 98 -5.44 0.97 13.90
N LEU A 99 -4.52 1.28 12.98
CA LEU A 99 -4.70 2.37 12.02
C LEU A 99 -5.89 2.11 11.09
N LEU A 100 -6.02 0.90 10.52
CA LEU A 100 -7.18 0.54 9.68
C LEU A 100 -8.50 0.55 10.44
N GLU A 101 -8.48 0.09 11.68
CA GLU A 101 -9.64 0.06 12.57
C GLU A 101 -10.19 1.46 12.78
N SER A 102 -9.33 2.48 12.89
CA SER A 102 -9.80 3.87 12.98
C SER A 102 -10.58 4.31 11.72
N PHE A 103 -10.18 3.89 10.52
CA PHE A 103 -10.96 4.12 9.30
C PHE A 103 -12.27 3.32 9.29
N ARG A 104 -12.24 2.06 9.73
CA ARG A 104 -13.43 1.19 9.78
C ARG A 104 -14.49 1.75 10.72
N GLU A 105 -14.08 2.12 11.94
CA GLU A 105 -14.93 2.75 12.96
C GLU A 105 -15.54 4.05 12.41
N LYS A 106 -14.71 4.89 11.79
CA LYS A 106 -15.18 6.16 11.22
C LYS A 106 -16.24 5.98 10.14
N LEU A 107 -16.07 4.97 9.27
CA LEU A 107 -16.98 4.70 8.18
C LEU A 107 -18.21 3.88 8.60
N GLY A 108 -18.27 3.44 9.87
CA GLY A 108 -19.38 2.67 10.40
C GLY A 108 -19.58 1.33 9.68
N VAL A 109 -18.51 0.70 9.19
CA VAL A 109 -18.56 -0.59 8.47
C VAL A 109 -18.62 -1.73 9.50
N PRO A 110 -19.75 -2.46 9.67
CA PRO A 110 -19.85 -3.52 10.66
C PRO A 110 -19.49 -4.92 10.09
N LEU A 111 -19.06 -5.82 10.97
CA LEU A 111 -18.97 -7.29 10.83
C LEU A 111 -17.85 -7.89 9.97
N TRP A 112 -16.89 -7.11 9.46
CA TRP A 112 -15.70 -7.68 8.81
C TRP A 112 -14.55 -7.86 9.78
N SER A 113 -13.89 -9.00 9.71
CA SER A 113 -12.59 -9.20 10.36
C SER A 113 -11.57 -8.15 9.88
N PRO A 114 -10.54 -7.83 10.67
CA PRO A 114 -9.49 -6.89 10.25
C PRO A 114 -8.86 -7.25 8.90
N GLN A 115 -8.75 -8.55 8.62
CA GLN A 115 -8.25 -9.08 7.36
C GLN A 115 -9.20 -8.81 6.18
N GLU A 116 -10.49 -9.13 6.33
CA GLU A 116 -11.50 -8.85 5.30
C GLU A 116 -11.55 -7.36 4.98
N TYR A 117 -11.50 -6.52 6.01
CA TYR A 117 -11.45 -5.07 5.85
C TYR A 117 -10.20 -4.61 5.11
N LEU A 118 -9.00 -5.09 5.48
CA LEU A 118 -7.75 -4.76 4.78
C LEU A 118 -7.83 -5.11 3.30
N LEU A 119 -8.24 -6.33 2.96
CA LEU A 119 -8.29 -6.80 1.56
C LEU A 119 -9.30 -6.00 0.74
N HIS A 120 -10.49 -5.79 1.28
CA HIS A 120 -11.49 -4.94 0.64
C HIS A 120 -10.99 -3.51 0.47
N PHE A 121 -10.42 -2.92 1.53
CA PHE A 121 -9.89 -1.55 1.52
C PHE A 121 -8.80 -1.40 0.46
N ALA A 122 -7.81 -2.30 0.46
CA ALA A 122 -6.70 -2.29 -0.50
C ALA A 122 -7.19 -2.42 -1.94
N ALA A 123 -8.11 -3.36 -2.22
CA ALA A 123 -8.73 -3.51 -3.54
C ALA A 123 -9.50 -2.25 -3.96
N PHE A 124 -10.26 -1.67 -3.03
CA PHE A 124 -11.08 -0.49 -3.28
C PHE A 124 -10.26 0.78 -3.56
N ILE A 125 -9.13 0.99 -2.87
CA ILE A 125 -8.23 2.11 -3.18
C ILE A 125 -7.27 1.81 -4.33
N GLY A 126 -7.20 0.54 -4.75
CA GLY A 126 -6.30 0.06 -5.80
C GLY A 126 -4.86 -0.17 -5.36
N SER A 127 -4.61 -0.35 -4.07
CA SER A 127 -3.26 -0.51 -3.53
C SER A 127 -2.75 -1.95 -3.67
N VAL A 128 -1.94 -2.17 -4.71
CA VAL A 128 -1.16 -3.41 -4.86
C VAL A 128 -0.13 -3.55 -3.74
N ARG A 129 0.35 -2.42 -3.17
CA ARG A 129 1.31 -2.41 -2.06
C ARG A 129 0.72 -3.07 -0.81
N MET A 130 -0.47 -2.66 -0.41
CA MET A 130 -1.17 -3.24 0.75
C MET A 130 -1.57 -4.70 0.51
N LEU A 131 -1.95 -5.05 -0.73
CA LEU A 131 -2.24 -6.44 -1.11
C LEU A 131 -1.00 -7.34 -0.98
N LYS A 132 0.17 -6.88 -1.47
CA LYS A 132 1.45 -7.58 -1.28
C LYS A 132 1.83 -7.68 0.19
N TRP A 133 1.69 -6.59 0.94
CA TRP A 133 1.96 -6.58 2.37
C TRP A 133 1.10 -7.61 3.12
N ALA A 134 -0.19 -7.72 2.78
CA ALA A 134 -1.07 -8.72 3.37
C ALA A 134 -0.53 -10.15 3.11
N ARG A 135 -0.09 -10.42 1.88
CA ARG A 135 0.48 -11.72 1.51
C ARG A 135 1.79 -12.03 2.24
N GLU A 136 2.66 -11.04 2.40
CA GLU A 136 3.92 -11.16 3.16
C GLU A 136 3.70 -11.39 4.66
N ASN A 137 2.52 -11.04 5.18
CA ASN A 137 2.10 -11.26 6.57
C ASN A 137 1.21 -12.51 6.73
N ASP A 138 1.33 -13.48 5.81
CA ASP A 138 0.64 -14.78 5.81
C ASP A 138 -0.90 -14.69 5.85
N MET A 139 -1.46 -13.60 5.33
CA MET A 139 -2.90 -13.40 5.27
C MET A 139 -3.48 -14.18 4.07
N LEU A 140 -4.06 -15.35 4.35
CA LEU A 140 -4.75 -16.20 3.35
C LEU A 140 -6.16 -15.70 3.06
N TRP A 141 -6.67 -15.91 1.85
CA TRP A 141 -8.08 -15.62 1.53
C TRP A 141 -9.01 -16.28 2.58
N PRO A 142 -9.80 -15.49 3.33
CA PRO A 142 -10.74 -16.05 4.27
C PRO A 142 -11.66 -17.09 3.61
N PRO A 143 -12.01 -18.19 4.30
CA PRO A 143 -12.89 -19.23 3.74
C PRO A 143 -14.33 -18.74 3.55
N THR A 144 -14.68 -17.58 4.10
CA THR A 144 -15.90 -16.85 3.75
C THR A 144 -15.76 -16.44 2.28
N SER A 145 -16.61 -17.02 1.42
CA SER A 145 -16.61 -16.91 -0.05
C SER A 145 -16.86 -15.49 -0.61
N ILE A 146 -16.24 -14.48 -0.03
CA ILE A 146 -16.36 -13.08 -0.40
C ILE A 146 -15.32 -12.81 -1.48
N ASP A 147 -15.79 -12.50 -2.68
CA ASP A 147 -14.99 -11.88 -3.73
C ASP A 147 -14.40 -10.55 -3.21
N TYR A 148 -13.07 -10.42 -3.22
CA TYR A 148 -12.35 -9.17 -2.88
C TYR A 148 -11.91 -8.38 -4.12
N ALA A 149 -12.17 -8.89 -5.31
CA ALA A 149 -11.85 -8.29 -6.59
C ALA A 149 -12.91 -7.30 -7.07
N TRP A 150 -14.18 -7.51 -6.71
CA TRP A 150 -15.26 -6.60 -7.10
C TRP A 150 -15.06 -5.14 -6.66
N PRO A 151 -14.46 -4.79 -5.49
CA PRO A 151 -14.18 -3.40 -5.13
C PRO A 151 -13.18 -2.74 -6.09
N ALA A 152 -12.14 -3.48 -6.51
CA ALA A 152 -11.19 -3.03 -7.51
C ALA A 152 -11.86 -2.85 -8.87
N ALA A 153 -12.71 -3.80 -9.27
CA ALA A 153 -13.46 -3.77 -10.51
C ALA A 153 -14.48 -2.60 -10.55
N TYR A 154 -15.17 -2.34 -9.43
CA TYR A 154 -16.09 -1.22 -9.22
C TYR A 154 -15.40 0.14 -9.40
N ARG A 155 -14.19 0.30 -8.85
CA ARG A 155 -13.39 1.54 -8.91
C ARG A 155 -12.51 1.68 -10.15
N GLY A 156 -12.41 0.63 -10.98
CA GLY A 156 -11.54 0.63 -12.17
C GLY A 156 -10.06 0.42 -11.88
N HIS A 157 -9.71 -0.17 -10.73
CA HIS A 157 -8.34 -0.43 -10.32
C HIS A 157 -7.79 -1.72 -10.94
N LEU A 158 -7.54 -1.68 -12.26
CA LEU A 158 -7.04 -2.83 -13.02
C LEU A 158 -5.78 -3.49 -12.40
N PRO A 159 -4.74 -2.77 -11.94
CA PRO A 159 -3.56 -3.42 -11.36
C PRO A 159 -3.86 -4.22 -10.10
N ALA A 160 -4.75 -3.72 -9.23
CA ALA A 160 -5.18 -4.45 -8.04
C ALA A 160 -6.03 -5.66 -8.43
N LEU A 161 -6.93 -5.51 -9.41
CA LEU A 161 -7.75 -6.61 -9.93
C LEU A 161 -6.90 -7.74 -10.53
N GLN A 162 -5.89 -7.39 -11.33
CA GLN A 162 -4.94 -8.34 -11.91
C GLN A 162 -4.19 -9.10 -10.82
N TRP A 163 -3.64 -8.37 -9.86
CA TRP A 163 -2.90 -8.96 -8.76
C TRP A 163 -3.78 -9.93 -7.95
N LEU A 164 -5.01 -9.56 -7.61
CA LEU A 164 -5.96 -10.43 -6.90
C LEU A 164 -6.25 -11.72 -7.70
N HIS A 165 -6.49 -11.60 -9.01
CA HIS A 165 -6.72 -12.75 -9.89
C HIS A 165 -5.52 -13.69 -9.91
N GLU A 166 -4.33 -13.15 -10.18
CA GLU A 166 -3.09 -13.91 -10.35
C GLU A 166 -2.63 -14.59 -9.04
N ASN A 167 -3.06 -14.07 -7.89
CA ASN A 167 -2.76 -14.64 -6.57
C ASN A 167 -3.88 -15.54 -6.02
N GLY A 168 -4.81 -15.96 -6.88
CA GLY A 168 -5.83 -16.95 -6.54
C GLY A 168 -6.92 -16.45 -5.60
N CYS A 169 -7.22 -15.13 -5.60
CA CYS A 169 -8.37 -14.60 -4.89
C CYS A 169 -9.64 -15.28 -5.42
N PRO A 170 -10.51 -15.82 -4.54
CA PRO A 170 -11.84 -16.26 -4.94
C PRO A 170 -12.58 -15.11 -5.62
N MET A 171 -13.11 -15.36 -6.81
CA MET A 171 -13.90 -14.40 -7.59
C MET A 171 -15.28 -14.97 -7.85
N ASP A 172 -16.28 -14.09 -7.93
CA ASP A 172 -17.63 -14.41 -8.36
C ASP A 172 -18.08 -13.42 -9.45
N GLU A 173 -19.35 -13.54 -9.87
CA GLU A 173 -19.87 -12.71 -10.96
C GLU A 173 -19.97 -11.21 -10.63
N ARG A 174 -19.81 -10.81 -9.37
CA ARG A 174 -19.90 -9.40 -8.94
C ARG A 174 -18.80 -8.56 -9.55
N ALA A 175 -17.58 -9.09 -9.71
CA ALA A 175 -16.50 -8.34 -10.34
C ALA A 175 -16.85 -7.90 -11.77
N CYS A 176 -17.42 -8.80 -12.57
CA CYS A 176 -17.89 -8.49 -13.92
C CYS A 176 -19.08 -7.51 -13.90
N LEU A 177 -20.07 -7.77 -13.04
CA LEU A 177 -21.26 -6.93 -12.90
C LEU A 177 -20.91 -5.48 -12.55
N TYR A 178 -20.14 -5.28 -11.47
CA TYR A 178 -19.79 -3.93 -11.02
C TYR A 178 -18.86 -3.20 -11.98
N ALA A 179 -17.94 -3.91 -12.65
CA ALA A 179 -17.13 -3.30 -13.71
C ALA A 179 -18.02 -2.77 -14.85
N ALA A 180 -19.02 -3.53 -15.27
CA ALA A 180 -19.93 -3.13 -16.33
C ALA A 180 -20.84 -1.95 -15.92
N GLU A 181 -21.46 -2.03 -14.74
CA GLU A 181 -22.35 -0.98 -14.21
C GLU A 181 -21.62 0.36 -14.03
N ASN A 182 -20.36 0.32 -13.56
CA ASN A 182 -19.54 1.50 -13.32
C ASN A 182 -18.69 1.90 -14.53
N LYS A 183 -18.92 1.27 -15.69
CA LYS A 183 -18.27 1.60 -16.96
C LYS A 183 -16.74 1.49 -16.89
N GLN A 184 -16.23 0.56 -16.08
CA GLN A 184 -14.80 0.28 -15.92
C GLN A 184 -14.35 -0.71 -17.00
N TRP A 185 -14.33 -0.24 -18.25
CA TRP A 185 -14.14 -1.10 -19.42
C TRP A 185 -12.82 -1.86 -19.44
N HIS A 186 -11.74 -1.27 -18.92
CA HIS A 186 -10.45 -1.95 -18.81
C HIS A 186 -10.50 -3.15 -17.85
N CYS A 187 -11.18 -3.00 -16.71
CA CYS A 187 -11.41 -4.10 -15.77
C CYS A 187 -12.34 -5.15 -16.38
N LEU A 188 -13.44 -4.73 -17.01
CA LEU A 188 -14.38 -5.66 -17.65
C LEU A 188 -13.72 -6.46 -18.77
N ARG A 189 -12.89 -5.81 -19.61
CA ARG A 189 -12.14 -6.48 -20.67
C ARG A 189 -11.21 -7.54 -20.10
N TYR A 190 -10.42 -7.18 -19.08
CA TYR A 190 -9.55 -8.15 -18.41
C TYR A 190 -10.33 -9.35 -17.86
N LEU A 191 -11.45 -9.12 -17.20
CA LEU A 191 -12.29 -10.19 -16.64
C LEU A 191 -12.88 -11.11 -17.73
N VAL A 192 -13.31 -10.54 -18.86
CA VAL A 192 -13.83 -11.28 -20.01
C VAL A 192 -12.73 -12.10 -20.69
N ASP A 193 -11.56 -11.48 -20.94
CA ASP A 193 -10.42 -12.13 -21.61
C ASP A 193 -9.91 -13.32 -20.78
N ASN A 194 -9.98 -13.22 -19.46
CA ASN A 194 -9.57 -14.27 -18.53
C ASN A 194 -10.69 -15.26 -18.15
N LYS A 195 -11.88 -15.11 -18.73
CA LYS A 195 -13.05 -15.97 -18.45
C LYS A 195 -13.37 -16.07 -16.95
N CYS A 196 -13.20 -14.97 -16.22
CA CYS A 196 -13.53 -14.90 -14.80
C CYS A 196 -15.05 -15.11 -14.60
N PRO A 197 -15.51 -15.63 -13.46
CA PRO A 197 -16.92 -15.95 -13.25
C PRO A 197 -17.90 -14.84 -13.68
N GLY A 198 -18.95 -15.22 -14.43
CA GLY A 198 -19.96 -14.29 -14.95
C GLY A 198 -19.58 -13.57 -16.25
N TRP A 199 -18.40 -13.83 -16.83
CA TRP A 199 -17.94 -13.22 -18.09
C TRP A 199 -18.90 -13.45 -19.27
N GLU A 200 -19.60 -14.58 -19.31
CA GLU A 200 -20.48 -14.99 -20.43
C GLU A 200 -21.60 -13.97 -20.67
N ARG A 201 -22.07 -13.30 -19.60
CA ARG A 201 -23.10 -12.26 -19.68
C ARG A 201 -22.62 -11.01 -20.43
N PHE A 202 -21.31 -10.77 -20.46
CA PHE A 202 -20.70 -9.54 -20.98
C PHE A 202 -19.90 -9.76 -22.27
N SER A 203 -19.60 -11.02 -22.63
CA SER A 203 -18.92 -11.38 -23.88
C SER A 203 -19.82 -11.31 -25.13
N VAL A 204 -21.14 -11.16 -24.97
CA VAL A 204 -22.08 -11.20 -26.10
C VAL A 204 -22.00 -9.89 -26.91
N PRO A 205 -21.90 -9.95 -28.26
CA PRO A 205 -21.61 -8.81 -29.12
C PRO A 205 -22.57 -7.61 -29.05
N LYS A 206 -23.79 -7.80 -28.55
CA LYS A 206 -24.87 -6.81 -28.72
C LYS A 206 -24.85 -5.68 -27.70
N THR A 207 -24.32 -5.89 -26.51
CA THR A 207 -24.47 -4.94 -25.39
C THR A 207 -23.19 -4.17 -25.07
N TYR A 208 -22.02 -4.81 -25.13
CA TYR A 208 -20.75 -4.20 -24.66
C TYR A 208 -19.58 -4.28 -25.66
N ALA A 209 -19.74 -4.95 -26.80
CA ALA A 209 -18.61 -5.24 -27.71
C ALA A 209 -17.95 -4.03 -28.37
N HIS A 210 -18.64 -2.89 -28.46
CA HIS A 210 -18.02 -1.65 -28.94
C HIS A 210 -17.11 -0.98 -27.89
N ARG A 211 -17.22 -1.36 -26.61
CA ARG A 211 -16.46 -0.79 -25.47
C ARG A 211 -15.31 -1.67 -24.99
N LEU A 212 -15.26 -2.92 -25.46
CA LEU A 212 -14.22 -3.90 -25.13
C LEU A 212 -13.15 -4.03 -26.23
N ARG A 213 -13.25 -3.27 -27.32
CA ARG A 213 -12.24 -3.20 -28.39
C ARG A 213 -11.04 -2.34 -27.98
#